data_AF-A0A349K2I7-F1
#
_entry.id   AF-A0A349K2I7-F1
#
_cell.length_a   1.000
_cell.length_b   1.000
_cell.length_c   1.000
_cell.angle_alpha   90.00
_cell.angle_beta   90.00
_cell.angle_gamma   90.00
#
_symmetry.space_group_name_H-M   'P 1'
#
loop_
_entity.id
_entity.type
_entity.pdbx_description
1 polymer ?
#
loop_
_entity_poly.entity_id
_entity_poly.type
_entity_poly.pdbx_seq_one_letter_code
_entity_poly.pdbx_strand_id
1 'polypeptide(L)'
;YNPEPGDADLSMTVMQVVALNSAREAGISVPDATIEKATKYVLTCQDEDSGGFRYQPGGGEPGFARTAAGVMSLIMCGQRRHKATQRGLAFLKAYPDRKFDKNYPRFHYSHYYAVQSMYQAGESDFQAWYPKIAATIVSKQQQDGSWGGAHGTVYGTGFSILILGVPYRYLPIYQR
;
A
#
# COMPACT_ATOMS: atom_id res chain seq x y z
N TYR A 1 -8.77 -9.98 20.76
CA TYR A 1 -8.65 -10.77 19.53
C TYR A 1 -9.88 -11.65 19.47
N ASN A 2 -10.74 -11.45 18.48
CA ASN A 2 -11.95 -12.24 18.30
C ASN A 2 -11.77 -13.04 16.99
N PRO A 3 -11.59 -14.37 17.04
CA PRO A 3 -11.24 -15.18 15.87
C PRO A 3 -12.48 -15.55 15.03
N GLU A 4 -13.43 -14.62 14.86
CA GLU A 4 -14.58 -14.85 14.00
C GLU A 4 -14.25 -14.46 12.54
N PRO A 5 -14.61 -15.29 11.53
CA PRO A 5 -14.35 -15.01 10.12
C PRO A 5 -15.00 -13.73 9.54
N GLY A 6 -15.74 -12.96 10.34
CA GLY A 6 -16.40 -11.72 9.94
C GLY A 6 -15.52 -10.47 10.00
N ASP A 7 -14.38 -10.53 10.70
CA ASP A 7 -13.52 -9.36 10.96
C ASP A 7 -12.41 -9.17 9.91
N ALA A 8 -12.49 -9.83 8.75
CA ALA A 8 -11.54 -9.60 7.68
C ALA A 8 -11.59 -8.13 7.27
N ASP A 9 -10.43 -7.49 7.19
CA ASP A 9 -10.31 -6.13 6.66
C ASP A 9 -9.15 -6.01 5.68
N LEU A 10 -9.23 -4.99 4.82
CA LEU A 10 -8.25 -4.78 3.77
C LEU A 10 -6.86 -4.40 4.31
N SER A 11 -6.76 -3.79 5.49
CA SER A 11 -5.49 -3.38 6.11
C SER A 11 -4.70 -4.56 6.68
N MET A 12 -5.39 -5.58 7.19
CA MET A 12 -4.79 -6.84 7.61
C MET A 12 -4.51 -7.74 6.41
N THR A 13 -5.42 -7.76 5.42
CA THR A 13 -5.27 -8.57 4.21
C THR A 13 -3.99 -8.22 3.45
N VAL A 14 -3.69 -6.93 3.27
CA VAL A 14 -2.46 -6.52 2.55
C VAL A 14 -1.18 -7.04 3.22
N MET A 15 -1.12 -7.07 4.56
CA MET A 15 0.04 -7.59 5.27
C MET A 15 0.21 -9.09 5.03
N GLN A 16 -0.88 -9.84 5.05
CA GLN A 16 -0.85 -11.28 4.77
C GLN A 16 -0.43 -11.55 3.33
N VAL A 17 -0.95 -10.79 2.36
CA VAL A 17 -0.56 -10.93 0.95
C VAL A 17 0.92 -10.64 0.74
N VAL A 18 1.47 -9.57 1.35
CA VAL A 18 2.91 -9.26 1.28
C VAL A 18 3.75 -10.36 1.91
N ALA A 19 3.33 -10.92 3.05
CA ALA A 19 4.02 -12.04 3.71
C ALA A 19 4.01 -13.30 2.83
N LEU A 20 2.86 -13.66 2.24
CA LEU A 20 2.75 -14.80 1.33
C LEU A 20 3.60 -14.62 0.06
N ASN A 21 3.62 -13.40 -0.50
CA ASN A 21 4.50 -13.10 -1.63
C ASN A 21 5.98 -13.25 -1.24
N SER A 22 6.37 -12.72 -0.08
CA SER A 22 7.74 -12.86 0.44
C SER A 22 8.12 -14.31 0.70
N ALA A 23 7.18 -15.14 1.17
CA ALA A 23 7.39 -16.57 1.36
C ALA A 23 7.69 -17.27 0.02
N ARG A 24 6.92 -16.97 -1.04
CA ARG A 24 7.17 -17.50 -2.39
C ARG A 24 8.54 -17.08 -2.92
N GLU A 25 8.90 -15.81 -2.75
CA GLU A 25 10.21 -15.29 -3.16
C GLU A 25 11.36 -15.97 -2.40
N ALA A 26 11.13 -16.39 -1.15
CA ALA A 26 12.07 -17.17 -0.36
C ALA A 26 12.07 -18.68 -0.67
N GLY A 27 11.30 -19.13 -1.67
CA GLY A 27 11.20 -20.55 -2.06
C GLY A 27 10.26 -21.39 -1.18
N ILE A 28 9.48 -20.77 -0.29
CA ILE A 28 8.44 -21.44 0.49
C ILE A 28 7.18 -21.59 -0.38
N SER A 29 6.68 -22.81 -0.49
CA SER A 29 5.48 -23.08 -1.28
C SER A 29 4.25 -22.40 -0.66
N VAL A 30 3.55 -21.62 -1.48
CA VAL A 30 2.24 -21.05 -1.15
C VAL A 30 1.23 -21.55 -2.19
N PRO A 31 0.13 -22.22 -1.78
CA PRO A 31 -0.87 -22.71 -2.72
C PRO A 31 -1.52 -21.59 -3.54
N ASP A 32 -1.69 -21.79 -4.84
CA ASP A 32 -2.33 -20.80 -5.73
C ASP A 32 -3.76 -20.46 -5.28
N ALA A 33 -4.50 -21.46 -4.78
CA ALA A 33 -5.84 -21.27 -4.22
C ALA A 33 -5.86 -20.25 -3.05
N THR A 34 -4.75 -20.07 -2.33
CA THR A 34 -4.63 -19.06 -1.28
C THR A 34 -4.55 -17.65 -1.89
N ILE A 35 -3.76 -17.49 -2.95
CA ILE A 35 -3.61 -16.21 -3.67
C ILE A 35 -4.90 -15.85 -4.41
N GLU A 36 -5.59 -16.83 -4.99
CA GLU A 36 -6.91 -16.64 -5.62
C GLU A 36 -7.95 -16.15 -4.62
N LYS A 37 -8.01 -16.76 -3.42
CA LYS A 37 -8.91 -16.31 -2.34
C LYS A 37 -8.61 -14.88 -1.90
N ALA A 38 -7.34 -14.54 -1.69
CA ALA A 38 -6.93 -13.18 -1.36
C ALA A 38 -7.32 -12.19 -2.45
N THR A 39 -7.06 -12.54 -3.72
CA THR A 39 -7.45 -11.74 -4.89
C THR A 39 -8.95 -11.48 -4.91
N LYS A 40 -9.77 -12.52 -4.77
CA LYS A 40 -11.22 -12.41 -4.77
C LYS A 40 -11.72 -11.49 -3.66
N TYR A 41 -11.21 -11.65 -2.45
CA TYR A 41 -11.60 -10.79 -1.32
C TYR A 41 -11.23 -9.32 -1.57
N VAL A 42 -10.01 -9.04 -2.02
CA VAL A 42 -9.57 -7.67 -2.32
C VAL A 42 -10.46 -7.04 -3.39
N LEU A 43 -10.82 -7.79 -4.45
CA LEU A 43 -11.74 -7.30 -5.49
C LEU A 43 -13.11 -6.93 -4.92
N THR A 44 -13.65 -7.71 -3.98
CA THR A 44 -14.95 -7.39 -3.34
C THR A 44 -14.90 -6.15 -2.44
N CYS A 45 -13.71 -5.65 -2.10
CA CYS A 45 -13.54 -4.40 -1.36
C CYS A 45 -13.49 -3.17 -2.28
N GLN A 46 -13.41 -3.33 -3.60
CA GLN A 46 -13.37 -2.19 -4.52
C GLN A 46 -14.77 -1.60 -4.71
N ASP A 47 -14.83 -0.28 -4.61
CA ASP A 47 -16.01 0.51 -4.93
C ASP A 47 -16.18 0.63 -6.47
N GLU A 48 -17.37 0.31 -6.98
CA GLU A 48 -17.66 0.27 -8.41
C GLU A 48 -17.74 1.67 -9.06
N ASP A 49 -18.11 2.70 -8.30
CA ASP A 49 -18.25 4.05 -8.82
C ASP A 49 -16.89 4.77 -8.86
N SER A 50 -16.21 4.83 -7.72
CA SER A 50 -14.98 5.61 -7.58
C SER A 50 -13.71 4.85 -8.01
N GLY A 51 -13.72 3.52 -7.94
CA GLY A 51 -12.51 2.69 -8.11
C GLY A 51 -11.60 2.64 -6.89
N GLY A 52 -11.94 3.36 -5.82
CA GLY A 52 -11.27 3.26 -4.54
C GLY A 52 -11.62 1.98 -3.80
N PHE A 53 -10.89 1.67 -2.73
CA PHE A 53 -11.17 0.49 -1.92
C PHE A 53 -11.71 0.88 -0.56
N ARG A 54 -12.67 0.08 -0.09
CA ARG A 54 -13.32 0.14 1.21
C ARG A 54 -12.55 -0.70 2.24
N TYR A 55 -12.95 -0.60 3.50
CA TYR A 55 -12.35 -1.41 4.57
C TYR A 55 -12.78 -2.88 4.48
N GLN A 56 -14.05 -3.09 4.13
CA GLN A 56 -14.73 -4.37 3.97
C GLN A 56 -15.68 -4.31 2.77
N PRO A 57 -16.06 -5.47 2.20
CA PRO A 57 -17.09 -5.52 1.17
C PRO A 57 -18.40 -4.88 1.64
N GLY A 58 -18.96 -3.97 0.85
CA GLY A 58 -20.21 -3.26 1.18
C GLY A 58 -20.14 -2.29 2.37
N GLY A 59 -18.99 -2.17 3.04
CA GLY A 59 -18.86 -1.40 4.29
C GLY A 59 -17.99 -0.15 4.16
N GLY A 60 -18.52 0.99 4.62
CA GLY A 60 -17.78 2.26 4.70
C GLY A 60 -17.43 2.88 3.34
N GLU A 61 -16.87 4.09 3.41
CA GLU A 61 -16.46 4.85 2.22
C GLU A 61 -15.07 4.42 1.73
N PRO A 62 -14.83 4.40 0.40
CA PRO A 62 -13.52 4.18 -0.14
C PRO A 62 -12.57 5.29 0.31
N GLY A 63 -11.29 4.97 0.49
CA GLY A 63 -10.35 5.97 0.97
C GLY A 63 -8.89 5.67 0.67
N PHE A 64 -8.10 6.73 0.56
CA PHE A 64 -6.69 6.72 0.17
C PHE A 64 -5.87 5.55 0.74
N ALA A 65 -5.85 5.39 2.08
CA ALA A 65 -5.09 4.34 2.75
C ALA A 65 -5.53 2.92 2.33
N ARG A 66 -6.85 2.72 2.17
CA ARG A 66 -7.44 1.44 1.80
C ARG A 66 -7.20 1.17 0.33
N THR A 67 -7.35 2.17 -0.54
CA THR A 67 -7.01 2.06 -1.96
C THR A 67 -5.54 1.70 -2.16
N ALA A 68 -4.61 2.34 -1.45
CA ALA A 68 -3.19 2.02 -1.54
C ALA A 68 -2.92 0.56 -1.13
N ALA A 69 -3.53 0.09 -0.04
CA ALA A 69 -3.45 -1.30 0.40
C ALA A 69 -4.06 -2.29 -0.61
N GLY A 70 -5.23 -1.97 -1.16
CA GLY A 70 -5.93 -2.81 -2.14
C GLY A 70 -5.17 -2.94 -3.45
N VAL A 71 -4.66 -1.82 -3.98
CA VAL A 71 -3.82 -1.80 -5.19
C VAL A 71 -2.56 -2.63 -4.98
N MET A 72 -1.84 -2.41 -3.87
CA MET A 72 -0.65 -3.20 -3.56
C MET A 72 -0.97 -4.69 -3.44
N SER A 73 -2.07 -5.05 -2.77
CA SER A 73 -2.51 -6.44 -2.63
C SER A 73 -2.76 -7.09 -4.00
N LEU A 74 -3.48 -6.41 -4.89
CA LEU A 74 -3.72 -6.92 -6.25
C LEU A 74 -2.41 -7.09 -7.02
N ILE A 75 -1.48 -6.14 -6.93
CA ILE A 75 -0.18 -6.22 -7.59
C ILE A 75 0.62 -7.44 -7.09
N MET A 76 0.66 -7.64 -5.77
CA MET A 76 1.35 -8.79 -5.14
C MET A 76 0.66 -10.13 -5.46
N CYS A 77 -0.64 -10.12 -5.70
CA CYS A 77 -1.36 -11.29 -6.23
C CYS A 77 -1.18 -11.51 -7.75
N GLY A 78 -0.25 -10.82 -8.40
CA GLY A 78 0.01 -10.94 -9.84
C GLY A 78 -1.00 -10.20 -10.73
N GLN A 79 -1.92 -9.42 -10.16
CA GLN A 79 -3.01 -8.75 -10.89
C GLN A 79 -2.66 -7.32 -11.32
N ARG A 80 -1.39 -7.05 -11.64
CA ARG A 80 -0.88 -5.71 -11.98
C ARG A 80 -1.65 -5.05 -13.13
N ARG A 81 -1.99 -5.83 -14.17
CA ARG A 81 -2.70 -5.35 -15.37
C ARG A 81 -4.23 -5.46 -15.26
N HIS A 82 -4.76 -5.94 -14.14
CA HIS A 82 -6.20 -6.10 -13.95
C HIS A 82 -6.89 -4.73 -13.90
N LYS A 83 -8.12 -4.65 -14.46
CA LYS A 83 -8.90 -3.40 -14.51
C LYS A 83 -9.08 -2.76 -13.13
N ALA A 84 -9.30 -3.58 -12.10
CA ALA A 84 -9.43 -3.11 -10.72
C ALA A 84 -8.17 -2.38 -10.22
N THR A 85 -6.98 -2.91 -10.51
CA THR A 85 -5.70 -2.30 -10.16
C THR A 85 -5.55 -0.94 -10.83
N GLN A 86 -5.88 -0.85 -12.13
CA GLN A 86 -5.81 0.39 -12.89
C GLN A 86 -6.77 1.45 -12.37
N ARG A 87 -8.00 1.07 -12.01
CA ARG A 87 -8.99 1.95 -11.38
C ARG A 87 -8.51 2.46 -10.00
N GLY A 88 -7.91 1.59 -9.19
CA GLY A 88 -7.34 1.98 -7.90
C GLY A 88 -6.14 2.93 -8.03
N LEU A 89 -5.26 2.70 -9.01
CA LEU A 89 -4.17 3.62 -9.34
C LEU A 89 -4.70 4.98 -9.78
N ALA A 90 -5.72 5.01 -10.66
CA ALA A 90 -6.37 6.25 -11.08
C ALA A 90 -6.98 7.00 -9.88
N PHE A 91 -7.65 6.28 -8.97
CA PHE A 91 -8.16 6.85 -7.73
C PHE A 91 -7.04 7.49 -6.89
N LEU A 92 -5.91 6.80 -6.68
CA LEU A 92 -4.78 7.36 -5.91
C LEU A 92 -4.18 8.61 -6.57
N LYS A 93 -4.11 8.65 -7.91
CA LYS A 93 -3.55 9.77 -8.68
C LYS A 93 -4.47 10.99 -8.71
N ALA A 94 -5.78 10.79 -8.66
CA ALA A 94 -6.77 11.86 -8.61
C ALA A 94 -6.85 12.55 -7.24
N TYR A 95 -6.17 12.02 -6.22
CA TYR A 95 -6.26 12.56 -4.87
C TYR A 95 -5.50 13.88 -4.71
N PRO A 96 -6.06 14.85 -3.96
CA PRO A 96 -5.49 16.19 -3.85
C PRO A 96 -4.15 16.20 -3.12
N ASP A 97 -3.28 17.15 -3.47
CA ASP A 97 -1.92 17.31 -2.91
C ASP A 97 -1.90 17.40 -1.37
N ARG A 98 -3.01 17.79 -0.71
CA ARG A 98 -3.17 17.71 0.75
C ARG A 98 -2.90 16.32 1.35
N LYS A 99 -2.89 15.24 0.55
CA LYS A 99 -2.47 13.91 1.04
C LYS A 99 -0.99 13.81 1.31
N PHE A 100 -0.19 14.68 0.72
CA PHE A 100 1.23 14.85 1.00
C PHE A 100 1.47 15.81 2.17
N ASP A 101 0.40 16.31 2.82
CA ASP A 101 0.54 17.04 4.09
C ASP A 101 1.10 16.09 5.14
N LYS A 102 2.16 16.55 5.78
CA LYS A 102 2.88 15.89 6.85
C LYS A 102 2.01 15.47 8.03
N ASN A 103 0.86 16.11 8.25
CA ASN A 103 -0.08 15.83 9.34
C ASN A 103 -1.29 15.00 8.90
N TYR A 104 -1.29 14.48 7.66
CA TYR A 104 -2.40 13.68 7.17
C TYR A 104 -2.58 12.39 7.99
N PRO A 105 -3.82 12.02 8.38
CA PRO A 105 -4.05 10.78 9.13
C PRO A 105 -3.54 9.55 8.38
N ARG A 106 -2.84 8.66 9.10
CA ARG A 106 -2.22 7.44 8.53
C ARG A 106 -1.24 7.74 7.38
N PHE A 107 -0.58 8.91 7.39
CA PHE A 107 0.38 9.34 6.37
C PHE A 107 1.40 8.26 5.99
N HIS A 108 2.20 7.80 6.95
CA HIS A 108 3.25 6.79 6.75
C HIS A 108 2.70 5.49 6.16
N TYR A 109 1.65 4.93 6.76
CA TYR A 109 1.01 3.69 6.31
C TYR A 109 0.50 3.80 4.88
N SER A 110 -0.19 4.90 4.57
CA SER A 110 -0.83 5.08 3.27
C SER A 110 0.22 5.28 2.17
N HIS A 111 1.22 6.12 2.43
CA HIS A 111 2.25 6.44 1.45
C HIS A 111 3.25 5.31 1.23
N TYR A 112 3.47 4.46 2.24
CA TYR A 112 4.25 3.23 2.07
C TYR A 112 3.68 2.34 0.99
N TYR A 113 2.37 2.05 1.01
CA TYR A 113 1.77 1.24 -0.04
C TYR A 113 1.60 2.02 -1.34
N ALA A 114 1.30 3.31 -1.28
CA ALA A 114 1.08 4.12 -2.48
C ALA A 114 2.36 4.27 -3.30
N VAL A 115 3.51 4.58 -2.68
CA VAL A 115 4.79 4.73 -3.40
C VAL A 115 5.21 3.43 -4.09
N GLN A 116 4.97 2.28 -3.46
CA GLN A 116 5.22 0.96 -4.05
C GLN A 116 4.29 0.66 -5.20
N SER A 117 3.01 1.01 -5.05
CA SER A 117 2.01 0.87 -6.11
C SER A 117 2.39 1.72 -7.33
N MET A 118 2.83 2.96 -7.13
CA MET A 118 3.31 3.83 -8.21
C MET A 118 4.58 3.29 -8.86
N TYR A 119 5.51 2.79 -8.04
CA TYR A 119 6.71 2.14 -8.54
C TYR A 119 6.39 0.92 -9.42
N GLN A 120 5.41 0.11 -9.04
CA GLN A 120 4.99 -1.06 -9.81
C GLN A 120 4.11 -0.70 -11.02
N ALA A 121 3.44 0.45 -11.00
CA ALA A 121 2.65 0.96 -12.13
C ALA A 121 3.52 1.42 -13.31
N GLY A 122 4.71 1.95 -13.02
CA GLY A 122 5.70 2.29 -14.04
C GLY A 122 6.49 3.55 -13.71
N GLU A 123 7.45 3.88 -14.56
CA GLU A 123 8.38 4.98 -14.32
C GLU A 123 7.70 6.35 -14.22
N SER A 124 6.75 6.63 -15.12
CA SER A 124 6.03 7.91 -15.12
C SER A 124 5.26 8.15 -13.82
N ASP A 125 4.50 7.14 -13.36
CA ASP A 125 3.73 7.23 -12.11
C ASP A 125 4.66 7.36 -10.89
N PHE A 126 5.80 6.66 -10.91
CA PHE A 126 6.81 6.77 -9.85
C PHE A 126 7.47 8.15 -9.80
N GLN A 127 7.89 8.72 -10.94
CA GLN A 127 8.53 10.03 -11.01
C GLN A 127 7.59 11.18 -10.65
N ALA A 128 6.29 11.02 -10.87
CA ALA A 128 5.27 11.97 -10.42
C ALA A 128 5.05 11.93 -8.90
N TRP A 129 5.25 10.76 -8.27
CA TRP A 129 4.93 10.52 -6.86
C TRP A 129 6.11 10.66 -5.90
N TYR A 130 7.22 10.01 -6.23
CA TYR A 130 8.36 9.82 -5.33
C TYR A 130 9.00 11.14 -4.88
N PRO A 131 9.29 12.12 -5.76
CA PRO A 131 9.88 13.38 -5.33
C PRO A 131 9.01 14.13 -4.31
N LYS A 132 7.68 14.11 -4.47
CA LYS A 132 6.73 14.75 -3.55
C LYS A 132 6.80 14.11 -2.16
N ILE A 133 6.68 12.77 -2.09
CA ILE A 133 6.68 12.08 -0.80
C ILE A 133 8.05 12.13 -0.12
N ALA A 134 9.14 12.02 -0.88
CA ALA A 134 10.50 12.10 -0.36
C ALA A 134 10.77 13.48 0.26
N ALA A 135 10.40 14.56 -0.44
CA ALA A 135 10.52 15.93 0.09
C ALA A 135 9.74 16.10 1.40
N THR A 136 8.49 15.61 1.46
CA THR A 136 7.70 15.68 2.70
C THR A 136 8.37 14.91 3.84
N ILE A 137 8.84 13.69 3.61
CA ILE A 137 9.50 12.88 4.65
C ILE A 137 10.78 13.56 5.13
N VAL A 138 11.67 13.97 4.23
CA VAL A 138 12.93 14.64 4.59
C VAL A 138 12.66 15.92 5.40
N SER A 139 11.61 16.67 5.09
CA SER A 139 11.24 17.88 5.84
C SER A 139 10.86 17.64 7.31
N LYS A 140 10.58 16.38 7.68
CA LYS A 140 10.22 15.96 9.05
C LYS A 140 11.35 15.24 9.79
N GLN A 141 12.51 15.04 9.16
CA GLN A 141 13.60 14.35 9.82
C GLN A 141 14.08 15.17 11.03
N GLN A 142 14.18 14.53 12.18
CA GLN A 142 14.70 15.14 13.40
C GLN A 142 16.24 15.17 13.36
N GLN A 143 16.85 15.96 14.25
CA GLN A 143 18.31 16.10 14.30
C GLN A 143 19.05 14.78 14.59
N ASP A 144 18.40 13.87 15.32
CA ASP A 144 18.91 12.52 15.60
C ASP A 144 18.68 11.53 14.43
N GLY A 145 18.14 12.01 13.31
CA GLY A 145 17.84 11.22 12.12
C GLY A 145 16.49 10.49 12.18
N SER A 146 15.74 10.59 13.27
CA SER A 146 14.47 9.87 13.44
C SER A 146 13.27 10.59 12.81
N TRP A 147 12.17 9.84 12.67
CA TRP A 147 10.86 10.39 12.30
C TRP A 147 9.79 10.00 13.31
N GLY A 148 9.04 10.99 13.78
CA GLY A 148 7.83 10.76 14.56
C GLY A 148 6.70 10.18 13.69
N GLY A 149 5.91 9.28 14.27
CA GLY A 149 4.76 8.68 13.59
C GLY A 149 3.57 8.48 14.53
N ALA A 150 2.41 8.12 13.95
CA ALA A 150 1.16 7.94 14.69
C ALA A 150 1.24 6.86 15.79
N HIS A 151 2.22 5.96 15.70
CA HIS A 151 2.46 4.88 16.66
C HIS A 151 3.88 4.95 17.25
N GLY A 152 4.42 6.18 17.39
CA GLY A 152 5.74 6.43 17.97
C GLY A 152 6.88 6.51 16.95
N THR A 153 8.08 6.79 17.47
CA THR A 153 9.28 7.08 16.67
C THR A 153 9.80 5.88 15.90
N VAL A 154 9.73 4.66 16.47
CA VAL A 154 10.16 3.43 15.78
C VAL A 154 9.30 3.20 14.54
N TYR A 155 7.97 3.33 14.68
CA TYR A 155 7.03 3.22 13.57
C TYR A 155 7.30 4.29 12.50
N GLY A 156 7.40 5.57 12.89
CA GLY A 156 7.64 6.66 11.95
C GLY A 156 8.95 6.49 11.19
N THR A 157 10.03 6.21 11.91
CA THR A 157 11.37 6.00 11.34
C THR A 157 11.41 4.82 10.39
N GLY A 158 10.86 3.66 10.78
CA GLY A 158 10.83 2.47 9.93
C GLY A 158 10.11 2.72 8.61
N PHE A 159 8.91 3.31 8.66
CA PHE A 159 8.16 3.63 7.43
C PHE A 159 8.83 4.70 6.58
N SER A 160 9.42 5.73 7.19
CA SER A 160 10.16 6.77 6.46
C SER A 160 11.33 6.18 5.70
N ILE A 161 12.12 5.31 6.33
CA ILE A 161 13.24 4.61 5.69
C ILE A 161 12.73 3.71 4.55
N LEU A 162 11.65 2.95 4.77
CA LEU A 162 11.09 2.09 3.73
C LEU A 162 10.61 2.89 2.52
N ILE A 163 9.97 4.05 2.74
CA ILE A 163 9.51 4.92 1.65
C ILE A 163 10.68 5.54 0.89
N LEU A 164 11.66 6.11 1.60
CA LEU A 164 12.87 6.68 1.00
C LEU A 164 13.75 5.60 0.35
N GLY A 165 13.61 4.35 0.79
CA GLY A 165 14.36 3.19 0.35
C GLY A 165 13.97 2.65 -1.03
N VAL A 166 12.78 2.99 -1.54
CA VAL A 166 12.22 2.40 -2.77
C VAL A 166 13.16 2.51 -3.98
N PRO A 167 13.81 3.66 -4.28
CA PRO A 167 14.72 3.75 -5.42
C PRO A 167 15.94 2.83 -5.34
N TYR A 168 16.37 2.47 -4.14
CA TYR A 168 17.57 1.65 -3.93
C TYR A 168 17.30 0.15 -4.10
N ARG A 169 16.02 -0.27 -4.15
CA ARG A 169 15.60 -1.64 -4.49
C ARG A 169 16.22 -2.73 -3.60
N TYR A 170 16.48 -2.42 -2.33
CA TYR A 170 17.06 -3.37 -1.40
C TYR A 170 16.11 -4.53 -1.05
N LEU A 171 14.80 -4.33 -1.18
CA LEU A 171 13.81 -5.39 -0.93
C LEU A 171 13.42 -6.10 -2.24
N PRO A 172 13.30 -7.44 -2.25
CA PRO A 172 12.86 -8.20 -3.42
C PRO A 172 11.54 -7.70 -4.02
N ILE A 173 10.60 -7.24 -3.19
CA ILE A 173 9.32 -6.64 -3.62
C ILE A 173 9.46 -5.39 -4.51
N TYR A 174 10.66 -4.80 -4.60
CA TYR A 174 11.00 -3.66 -5.46
C TYR A 174 11.69 -4.07 -6.77
N GLN A 175 11.89 -5.36 -7.00
CA GLN A 175 12.41 -5.89 -8.25
C GLN A 175 11.25 -5.98 -9.26
N ARG A 176 11.49 -5.51 -10.49
CA ARG A 176 10.49 -5.40 -11.56
C ARG A 176 10.60 -6.58 -12.52
#